data_AF-A0A954L180-F1
#
_entry.id   AF-A0A954L180-F1
#
_cell.length_a   1.000
_cell.length_b   1.000
_cell.length_c   1.000
_cell.angle_alpha   90.00
_cell.angle_beta   90.00
_cell.angle_gamma   90.00
#
_symmetry.space_group_name_H-M   'P 1'
#
loop_
_entity.id
_entity.type
_entity.pdbx_description
1 polymer ?
#
loop_
_entity_poly.entity_id
_entity_poly.type
_entity_poly.pdbx_seq_one_letter_code
_entity_poly.pdbx_strand_id
1 'polypeptide(L)'
;MRLTEQEIMEGLLHPNVWVREEVLRYFSASHRTQPEVTRKVVGAVEQFGWNDVVHWPHHVADFTLDDSLLPWVLEQIDRTDANAPNEHLRHHLAGMIARAPVETLRPHLDRLLSHECIRRDFFPHSRMETPAEQIRQRLEIHEQSVETCWDQLREHCERVAEVQSFEEARIPHCELLIDRIAAGPFNHSDEVCRLLRDTDVDVDGASGWLVGLMIILAGRLRLEQAAPLFYRHFDVDW
;
A
#
# COMPACT_ATOMS: atom_id res chain seq x y z
N MET A 1 27.51 -13.68 -6.67
CA MET A 1 27.28 -13.47 -5.22
C MET A 1 26.11 -12.51 -5.10
N ARG A 2 25.05 -12.86 -4.34
CA ARG A 2 23.90 -11.98 -4.13
C ARG A 2 24.17 -11.12 -2.89
N LEU A 3 23.97 -9.81 -2.99
CA LEU A 3 24.06 -8.91 -1.85
C LEU A 3 22.95 -9.22 -0.83
N THR A 4 23.25 -9.05 0.45
CA THR A 4 22.28 -9.06 1.55
C THR A 4 21.42 -7.80 1.51
N GLU A 5 20.25 -7.83 2.14
CA GLU A 5 19.39 -6.63 2.23
C GLU A 5 20.08 -5.46 2.95
N GLN A 6 20.92 -5.78 3.95
CA GLN A 6 21.72 -4.77 4.64
C GLN A 6 22.73 -4.10 3.71
N GLU A 7 23.46 -4.88 2.91
CA GLU A 7 24.40 -4.35 1.91
C GLU A 7 23.70 -3.53 0.83
N ILE A 8 22.50 -3.95 0.40
CA ILE A 8 21.68 -3.17 -0.55
C ILE A 8 21.26 -1.84 0.09
N MET A 9 20.80 -1.87 1.35
CA MET A 9 20.36 -0.68 2.09
C MET A 9 21.50 0.33 2.34
N GLU A 10 22.74 -0.10 2.46
CA GLU A 10 23.92 0.79 2.52
C GLU A 10 24.07 1.64 1.25
N GLY A 11 23.59 1.16 0.10
CA GLY A 11 23.58 1.90 -1.15
C GLY A 11 22.72 3.17 -1.15
N LEU A 12 21.81 3.36 -0.19
CA LEU A 12 21.02 4.60 -0.05
C LEU A 12 21.88 5.84 0.25
N LEU A 13 23.08 5.65 0.80
CA LEU A 13 24.03 6.74 1.06
C LEU A 13 25.18 6.79 0.04
N HIS A 14 25.13 5.95 -1.00
CA HIS A 14 26.13 5.94 -2.06
C HIS A 14 26.09 7.28 -2.82
N PRO A 15 27.22 7.91 -3.20
CA PRO A 15 27.23 9.26 -3.81
C PRO A 15 26.54 9.34 -5.18
N ASN A 16 26.46 8.25 -5.92
CA ASN A 16 25.75 8.18 -7.22
C ASN A 16 24.23 8.00 -7.03
N VAL A 17 23.44 8.95 -7.54
CA VAL A 17 21.96 8.95 -7.49
C VAL A 17 21.34 7.70 -8.12
N TRP A 18 21.91 7.17 -9.20
CA TRP A 18 21.39 5.97 -9.86
C TRP A 18 21.49 4.72 -8.99
N VAL A 19 22.51 4.65 -8.13
CA VAL A 19 22.64 3.56 -7.15
C VAL A 19 21.54 3.70 -6.10
N ARG A 20 21.31 4.92 -5.58
CA ARG A 20 20.25 5.18 -4.59
C ARG A 20 18.87 4.85 -5.15
N GLU A 21 18.59 5.25 -6.38
CA GLU A 21 17.31 4.99 -7.06
C GLU A 21 17.06 3.49 -7.24
N GLU A 22 18.08 2.73 -7.64
CA GLU A 22 17.94 1.29 -7.81
C GLU A 22 17.70 0.57 -6.47
N VAL A 23 18.32 1.05 -5.40
CA VAL A 23 18.05 0.57 -4.04
C VAL A 23 16.61 0.87 -3.63
N LEU A 24 16.11 2.08 -3.89
CA LEU A 24 14.72 2.45 -3.60
C LEU A 24 13.74 1.58 -4.39
N ARG A 25 14.00 1.37 -5.68
CA ARG A 25 13.21 0.51 -6.55
C ARG A 25 13.17 -0.93 -6.05
N TYR A 26 14.31 -1.47 -5.61
CA TYR A 26 14.38 -2.80 -4.98
C TYR A 26 13.47 -2.90 -3.76
N PHE A 27 13.55 -1.95 -2.83
CA PHE A 27 12.76 -2.00 -1.60
C PHE A 27 11.27 -1.76 -1.84
N SER A 28 10.88 -0.81 -2.70
CA SER A 28 9.49 -0.56 -3.10
C SER A 28 8.88 -1.82 -3.74
N ALA A 29 9.55 -2.43 -4.73
CA ALA A 29 9.02 -3.62 -5.43
C ALA A 29 8.93 -4.87 -4.54
N SER A 30 9.82 -5.00 -3.55
CA SER A 30 9.87 -6.18 -2.68
C SER A 30 8.72 -6.26 -1.66
N HIS A 31 7.91 -5.20 -1.50
CA HIS A 31 6.92 -5.07 -0.41
C HIS A 31 7.53 -5.33 0.99
N ARG A 32 8.86 -5.17 1.11
CA ARG A 32 9.62 -5.24 2.37
C ARG A 32 10.02 -3.84 2.79
N THR A 33 9.06 -2.93 2.79
CA THR A 33 9.29 -1.63 3.36
C THR A 33 9.30 -1.79 4.88
N GLN A 34 10.44 -1.49 5.47
CA GLN A 34 10.63 -1.54 6.92
C GLN A 34 10.93 -0.13 7.41
N PRO A 35 10.57 0.22 8.65
CA PRO A 35 10.88 1.54 9.20
C PRO A 35 12.36 1.91 9.11
N GLU A 36 13.28 0.93 9.17
CA GLU A 36 14.72 1.18 9.00
C GLU A 36 15.09 1.73 7.61
N VAL A 37 14.45 1.22 6.55
CA VAL A 37 14.66 1.68 5.18
C VAL A 37 14.16 3.11 5.06
N THR A 38 12.97 3.39 5.58
CA THR A 38 12.39 4.75 5.60
C THR A 38 13.32 5.74 6.30
N ARG A 39 13.86 5.38 7.49
CA ARG A 39 14.83 6.22 8.21
C ARG A 39 16.11 6.46 7.41
N LYS A 40 16.59 5.47 6.67
CA LYS A 40 17.76 5.64 5.78
C LYS A 40 17.46 6.59 4.62
N VAL A 41 16.26 6.53 4.04
CA VAL A 41 15.84 7.50 3.01
C VAL A 41 15.79 8.90 3.59
N VAL A 42 15.20 9.06 4.77
CA VAL A 42 15.18 10.34 5.49
C VAL A 42 16.59 10.89 5.66
N GLY A 43 17.53 10.08 6.16
CA GLY A 43 18.93 10.48 6.29
C GLY A 43 19.60 10.84 4.96
N ALA A 44 19.28 10.12 3.88
CA ALA A 44 19.77 10.47 2.54
C ALA A 44 19.18 11.81 2.07
N VAL A 45 17.89 12.07 2.29
CA VAL A 45 17.23 13.33 1.94
C VAL A 45 17.80 14.50 2.74
N GLU A 46 18.10 14.30 4.02
CA GLU A 46 18.76 15.31 4.85
C GLU A 46 20.19 15.60 4.39
N GLN A 47 20.91 14.58 3.92
CA GLN A 47 22.30 14.72 3.48
C GLN A 47 22.42 15.34 2.08
N PHE A 48 21.61 14.90 1.13
CA PHE A 48 21.75 15.24 -0.29
C PHE A 48 20.65 16.17 -0.79
N GLY A 49 19.52 16.27 -0.09
CA GLY A 49 18.33 16.96 -0.60
C GLY A 49 17.52 16.10 -1.57
N TRP A 50 16.23 16.39 -1.71
CA TRP A 50 15.32 15.57 -2.51
C TRP A 50 15.76 15.35 -3.96
N ASN A 51 16.24 16.41 -4.64
CA ASN A 51 16.66 16.38 -6.04
C ASN A 51 17.83 15.43 -6.31
N ASP A 52 18.68 15.20 -5.30
CA ASP A 52 19.84 14.33 -5.43
C ASP A 52 19.58 12.93 -4.86
N VAL A 53 18.49 12.69 -4.14
CA VAL A 53 18.16 11.34 -3.64
C VAL A 53 17.30 10.56 -4.62
N VAL A 54 16.27 11.19 -5.18
CA VAL A 54 15.28 10.50 -6.03
C VAL A 54 14.88 11.36 -7.23
N HIS A 55 14.86 10.76 -8.41
CA HIS A 55 14.15 11.36 -9.56
C HIS A 55 12.65 11.12 -9.49
N TRP A 56 12.24 10.02 -8.83
CA TRP A 56 10.85 9.56 -8.76
C TRP A 56 10.37 9.45 -7.31
N PRO A 57 9.86 10.55 -6.73
CA PRO A 57 9.32 10.61 -5.37
C PRO A 57 8.29 9.53 -4.99
N HIS A 58 7.55 8.99 -5.96
CA HIS A 58 6.57 7.95 -5.70
C HIS A 58 7.21 6.68 -5.10
N HIS A 59 8.48 6.39 -5.38
CA HIS A 59 9.18 5.26 -4.76
C HIS A 59 9.31 5.38 -3.24
N VAL A 60 9.37 6.61 -2.71
CA VAL A 60 9.45 6.85 -1.26
C VAL A 60 8.06 6.75 -0.61
N ALA A 61 7.01 7.03 -1.37
CA ALA A 61 5.65 7.05 -0.85
C ALA A 61 5.20 5.69 -0.30
N ASP A 62 5.76 4.59 -0.82
CA ASP A 62 5.40 3.22 -0.44
C ASP A 62 6.08 2.74 0.85
N PHE A 63 6.97 3.57 1.41
CA PHE A 63 7.80 3.16 2.54
C PHE A 63 7.02 3.26 3.85
N THR A 64 7.26 2.32 4.76
CA THR A 64 6.55 2.25 6.03
C THR A 64 6.90 3.45 6.89
N LEU A 65 5.89 4.26 7.20
CA LEU A 65 6.00 5.35 8.14
C LEU A 65 5.79 4.82 9.57
N ASP A 66 6.61 5.28 10.50
CA ASP A 66 6.39 5.09 11.94
C ASP A 66 6.11 6.42 12.63
N ASP A 67 5.74 6.34 13.91
CA ASP A 67 5.38 7.50 14.73
C ASP A 67 6.50 8.55 14.81
N SER A 68 7.76 8.12 14.83
CA SER A 68 8.91 9.02 14.96
C SER A 68 9.17 9.83 13.69
N LEU A 69 8.78 9.32 12.53
CA LEU A 69 9.00 9.95 11.23
C LEU A 69 7.81 10.80 10.77
N LEU A 70 6.63 10.65 11.36
CA LEU A 70 5.44 11.42 10.98
C LEU A 70 5.65 12.95 11.05
N PRO A 71 6.27 13.52 12.11
CA PRO A 71 6.55 14.95 12.15
C PRO A 71 7.45 15.42 11.02
N TRP A 72 8.46 14.62 10.65
CA TRP A 72 9.37 14.92 9.55
C TRP A 72 8.63 14.96 8.21
N VAL A 73 7.76 13.98 7.93
CA VAL A 73 7.00 13.94 6.67
C VAL A 73 6.05 15.14 6.55
N LEU A 74 5.38 15.53 7.64
CA LEU A 74 4.54 16.73 7.66
C LEU A 74 5.35 18.00 7.39
N GLU A 75 6.52 18.11 8.00
CA GLU A 75 7.43 19.23 7.73
C GLU A 75 7.90 19.24 6.27
N GLN A 76 8.21 18.09 5.67
CA GLN A 76 8.55 18.02 4.26
C GLN A 76 7.38 18.45 3.37
N ILE A 77 6.14 18.06 3.69
CA ILE A 77 4.92 18.49 2.99
C ILE A 77 4.81 20.02 2.98
N ASP A 78 5.01 20.65 4.14
CA ASP A 78 4.90 22.10 4.31
C ASP A 78 6.01 22.84 3.54
N ARG A 79 7.21 22.25 3.47
CA ARG A 79 8.38 22.76 2.74
C ARG A 79 8.44 22.40 1.26
N THR A 80 7.49 21.58 0.77
CA THR A 80 7.46 21.19 -0.64
C THR A 80 7.01 22.38 -1.49
N ASP A 81 7.95 23.27 -1.78
CA ASP A 81 7.77 24.50 -2.56
C ASP A 81 8.17 24.26 -4.03
N ALA A 82 8.29 25.32 -4.83
CA ALA A 82 8.67 25.29 -6.24
C ALA A 82 10.03 24.61 -6.56
N ASN A 83 10.84 24.26 -5.55
CA ASN A 83 12.15 23.60 -5.68
C ASN A 83 12.11 22.08 -5.40
N ALA A 84 10.92 21.51 -5.22
CA ALA A 84 10.73 20.07 -5.09
C ALA A 84 11.15 19.32 -6.37
N PRO A 85 11.62 18.05 -6.27
CA PRO A 85 12.01 17.25 -7.42
C PRO A 85 10.89 17.08 -8.45
N ASN A 86 9.64 17.11 -7.99
CA ASN A 86 8.48 17.29 -8.84
C ASN A 86 7.33 17.95 -8.09
N GLU A 87 6.34 18.44 -8.84
CA GLU A 87 5.12 19.05 -8.30
C GLU A 87 4.24 18.05 -7.52
N HIS A 88 4.49 16.75 -7.65
CA HIS A 88 3.71 15.69 -7.02
C HIS A 88 4.33 15.18 -5.70
N LEU A 89 5.50 15.64 -5.27
CA LEU A 89 6.15 15.16 -4.05
C LEU A 89 5.21 15.34 -2.85
N ARG A 90 4.55 16.50 -2.76
CA ARG A 90 3.58 16.79 -1.70
C ARG A 90 2.43 15.78 -1.69
N HIS A 91 1.91 15.41 -2.86
CA HIS A 91 0.87 14.40 -3.00
C HIS A 91 1.37 13.02 -2.54
N HIS A 92 2.57 12.63 -2.97
CA HIS A 92 3.19 11.35 -2.60
C HIS A 92 3.43 11.23 -1.10
N LEU A 93 3.90 12.29 -0.44
CA LEU A 93 4.08 12.32 1.02
C LEU A 93 2.72 12.28 1.76
N ALA A 94 1.70 12.97 1.25
CA ALA A 94 0.36 12.87 1.80
C ALA A 94 -0.22 11.43 1.66
N GLY A 95 0.03 10.77 0.52
CA GLY A 95 -0.32 9.37 0.29
C GLY A 95 0.47 8.40 1.18
N MET A 96 1.73 8.70 1.49
CA MET A 96 2.53 7.95 2.46
C MET A 96 1.91 8.00 3.86
N ILE A 97 1.48 9.19 4.31
CA ILE A 97 0.74 9.35 5.57
C ILE A 97 -0.58 8.57 5.50
N ALA A 98 -1.34 8.73 4.42
CA ALA A 98 -2.64 8.06 4.27
C ALA A 98 -2.56 6.54 4.31
N ARG A 99 -1.40 5.95 3.97
CA ARG A 99 -1.12 4.49 3.99
C ARG A 99 -0.34 4.01 5.23
N ALA A 100 0.10 4.91 6.11
CA ALA A 100 0.84 4.55 7.32
C ALA A 100 0.02 3.60 8.23
N PRO A 101 0.65 2.79 9.09
CA PRO A 101 -0.07 1.92 10.02
C PRO A 101 -1.12 2.68 10.85
N VAL A 102 -2.28 2.07 11.10
CA VAL A 102 -3.40 2.73 11.82
C VAL A 102 -2.97 3.15 13.23
N GLU A 103 -2.11 2.36 13.85
CA GLU A 103 -1.49 2.56 15.15
C GLU A 103 -0.58 3.80 15.16
N THR A 104 0.06 4.11 14.02
CA THR A 104 0.82 5.34 13.82
C THR A 104 -0.08 6.55 13.62
N LEU A 105 -1.24 6.38 12.96
CA LEU A 105 -2.15 7.49 12.65
C LEU A 105 -3.04 7.89 13.82
N ARG A 106 -3.55 6.91 14.58
CA ARG A 106 -4.57 7.11 15.63
C ARG A 106 -4.17 8.17 16.68
N PRO A 107 -2.93 8.24 17.19
CA PRO A 107 -2.53 9.25 18.16
C PRO A 107 -2.55 10.69 17.62
N HIS A 108 -2.48 10.87 16.30
CA HIS A 108 -2.32 12.18 15.64
C HIS A 108 -3.54 12.59 14.81
N LEU A 109 -4.66 11.86 14.92
CA LEU A 109 -5.77 11.96 13.99
C LEU A 109 -6.31 13.39 13.81
N ASP A 110 -6.55 14.11 14.92
CA ASP A 110 -7.08 15.47 14.87
C ASP A 110 -6.12 16.43 14.15
N ARG A 111 -4.81 16.28 14.40
CA ARG A 111 -3.76 17.07 13.73
C ARG A 111 -3.73 16.77 12.24
N LEU A 112 -3.76 15.48 11.87
CA LEU A 112 -3.72 15.04 10.47
C LEU A 112 -4.95 15.50 9.69
N LEU A 113 -6.15 15.29 10.23
CA LEU A 113 -7.40 15.67 9.57
C LEU A 113 -7.61 17.19 9.50
N SER A 114 -6.90 17.97 10.33
CA SER A 114 -6.89 19.43 10.27
C SER A 114 -5.85 19.99 9.29
N HIS A 115 -4.90 19.17 8.83
CA HIS A 115 -3.81 19.60 7.96
C HIS A 115 -4.31 19.88 6.53
N GLU A 116 -4.00 21.06 5.97
CA GLU A 116 -4.50 21.49 4.66
C GLU A 116 -4.18 20.46 3.56
N CYS A 117 -2.91 20.05 3.47
CA CYS A 117 -2.45 19.07 2.50
C CYS A 117 -3.18 17.71 2.59
N ILE A 118 -3.61 17.29 3.77
CA ILE A 118 -4.29 15.99 3.97
C ILE A 118 -5.76 16.08 3.52
N ARG A 119 -6.37 17.26 3.68
CA ARG A 119 -7.74 17.55 3.22
C ARG A 119 -7.81 17.90 1.73
N ARG A 120 -6.68 18.20 1.11
CA ARG A 120 -6.62 18.67 -0.26
C ARG A 120 -6.99 17.55 -1.22
N ASP A 121 -7.90 17.88 -2.13
CA ASP A 121 -8.12 17.09 -3.32
C ASP A 121 -7.03 17.39 -4.35
N PHE A 122 -6.16 16.41 -4.56
CA PHE A 122 -5.06 16.51 -5.53
C PHE A 122 -5.52 16.25 -6.96
N PHE A 123 -6.68 15.61 -7.13
CA PHE A 123 -7.19 15.19 -8.42
C PHE A 123 -8.71 15.42 -8.50
N PRO A 124 -9.18 16.68 -8.53
CA PRO A 124 -10.60 17.02 -8.39
C PRO A 124 -11.51 16.57 -9.52
N HIS A 125 -10.94 16.01 -10.59
CA HIS A 125 -11.67 15.42 -11.71
C HIS A 125 -11.57 13.89 -11.73
N SER A 126 -10.74 13.31 -10.86
CA SER A 126 -10.75 11.88 -10.57
C SER A 126 -11.67 11.66 -9.38
N ARG A 127 -12.45 10.59 -9.33
CA ARG A 127 -13.22 10.25 -8.13
C ARG A 127 -12.33 9.65 -7.03
N MET A 128 -11.05 10.00 -7.01
CA MET A 128 -10.10 9.51 -6.03
C MET A 128 -10.33 10.18 -4.69
N GLU A 129 -10.26 9.38 -3.64
CA GLU A 129 -10.42 9.85 -2.27
C GLU A 129 -9.24 10.72 -1.85
N THR A 130 -9.55 11.80 -1.14
CA THR A 130 -8.53 12.62 -0.47
C THR A 130 -7.76 11.79 0.55
N PRO A 131 -6.51 12.17 0.90
CA PRO A 131 -5.77 11.51 1.98
C PRO A 131 -6.58 11.43 3.30
N ALA A 132 -7.35 12.48 3.62
CA ALA A 132 -8.23 12.50 4.79
C ALA A 132 -9.34 11.43 4.74
N GLU A 133 -9.97 11.23 3.58
CA GLU A 133 -10.99 10.19 3.39
C GLU A 133 -10.39 8.80 3.48
N GLN A 134 -9.22 8.58 2.86
CA GLN A 134 -8.49 7.30 2.96
C GLN A 134 -8.16 6.97 4.43
N ILE A 135 -7.65 7.94 5.21
CA ILE A 135 -7.37 7.74 6.64
C ILE A 135 -8.63 7.33 7.40
N ARG A 136 -9.76 8.01 7.16
CA ARG A 136 -11.03 7.69 7.85
C ARG A 136 -11.52 6.28 7.50
N GLN A 137 -11.55 5.92 6.22
CA GLN A 137 -12.00 4.59 5.81
C GLN A 137 -11.12 3.48 6.40
N ARG A 138 -9.81 3.69 6.43
CA ARG A 138 -8.87 2.73 7.03
C ARG A 138 -9.12 2.56 8.53
N LEU A 139 -9.40 3.65 9.25
CA LEU A 139 -9.76 3.59 10.67
C LEU A 139 -11.09 2.86 10.88
N GLU A 140 -12.12 3.18 10.09
CA GLU A 140 -13.43 2.54 10.15
C GLU A 140 -13.34 1.02 9.93
N ILE A 141 -12.60 0.59 8.92
CA ILE A 141 -12.38 -0.85 8.65
C ILE A 141 -11.56 -1.49 9.76
N HIS A 142 -10.55 -0.81 10.28
CA HIS A 142 -9.72 -1.34 11.36
C HIS A 142 -10.50 -1.58 12.66
N GLU A 143 -11.57 -0.82 12.90
CA GLU A 143 -12.45 -0.99 14.05
C GLU A 143 -13.43 -2.17 13.90
N GLN A 144 -13.58 -2.72 12.71
CA GLN A 144 -14.42 -3.89 12.46
C GLN A 144 -13.73 -5.20 12.86
N SER A 145 -14.56 -6.23 13.10
CA SER A 145 -14.07 -7.59 13.31
C SER A 145 -13.58 -8.19 11.99
N VAL A 146 -12.66 -9.16 12.08
CA VAL A 146 -12.13 -9.86 10.90
C VAL A 146 -13.24 -10.57 10.14
N GLU A 147 -14.20 -11.16 10.86
CA GLU A 147 -15.36 -11.85 10.30
C GLU A 147 -16.25 -10.88 9.52
N THR A 148 -16.48 -9.69 10.06
CA THR A 148 -17.26 -8.65 9.37
C THR A 148 -16.55 -8.20 8.08
N CYS A 149 -15.23 -8.02 8.12
CA CYS A 149 -14.47 -7.69 6.91
C CYS A 149 -14.49 -8.82 5.87
N TRP A 150 -14.45 -10.08 6.33
CA TRP A 150 -14.56 -11.26 5.47
C TRP A 150 -15.92 -11.34 4.77
N ASP A 151 -17.00 -11.11 5.51
CA ASP A 151 -18.35 -11.09 4.97
C ASP A 151 -18.54 -9.96 3.94
N GLN A 152 -18.03 -8.76 4.24
CA GLN A 152 -18.04 -7.64 3.29
C GLN A 152 -17.24 -7.94 2.02
N LEU A 153 -16.10 -8.64 2.13
CA LEU A 153 -15.30 -9.03 0.97
C LEU A 153 -16.08 -9.97 0.04
N ARG A 154 -16.85 -10.92 0.61
CA ARG A 154 -17.70 -11.84 -0.17
C ARG A 154 -18.88 -11.13 -0.82
N GLU A 155 -19.60 -10.30 -0.06
CA GLU A 155 -20.69 -9.47 -0.59
C GLU A 155 -20.20 -8.56 -1.73
N HIS A 156 -18.99 -8.03 -1.58
CA HIS A 156 -18.36 -7.24 -2.62
C HIS A 156 -18.14 -8.04 -3.91
N CYS A 157 -17.64 -9.27 -3.83
CA CYS A 157 -17.44 -10.12 -5.02
C CYS A 157 -18.76 -10.39 -5.74
N GLU A 158 -19.83 -10.63 -4.99
CA GLU A 158 -21.18 -10.83 -5.54
C GLU A 158 -21.67 -9.57 -6.27
N ARG A 159 -21.51 -8.39 -5.66
CA ARG A 159 -21.92 -7.10 -6.24
C ARG A 159 -21.09 -6.71 -7.48
N VAL A 160 -19.78 -6.94 -7.46
CA VAL A 160 -18.89 -6.49 -8.54
C VAL A 160 -19.01 -7.32 -9.81
N ALA A 161 -19.57 -8.53 -9.73
CA ALA A 161 -19.95 -9.29 -10.92
C ALA A 161 -20.98 -8.55 -11.81
N GLU A 162 -21.70 -7.57 -11.25
CA GLU A 162 -22.77 -6.85 -11.94
C GLU A 162 -22.35 -5.44 -12.41
N VAL A 163 -21.15 -4.96 -12.07
CA VAL A 163 -20.70 -3.59 -12.40
C VAL A 163 -19.97 -3.55 -13.73
N GLN A 164 -20.09 -2.42 -14.45
CA GLN A 164 -19.58 -2.29 -15.82
C GLN A 164 -18.19 -1.64 -15.89
N SER A 165 -17.65 -1.17 -14.77
CA SER A 165 -16.37 -0.48 -14.72
C SER A 165 -15.52 -0.85 -13.51
N PHE A 166 -14.21 -0.78 -13.71
CA PHE A 166 -13.22 -1.01 -12.65
C PHE A 166 -13.33 0.03 -11.51
N GLU A 167 -13.83 1.23 -11.80
CA GLU A 167 -14.06 2.27 -10.80
C GLU A 167 -15.21 1.87 -9.84
N GLU A 168 -16.32 1.39 -10.38
CA GLU A 168 -17.47 0.87 -9.60
C GLU A 168 -17.14 -0.40 -8.82
N ALA A 169 -16.11 -1.13 -9.28
CA ALA A 169 -15.58 -2.27 -8.57
C ALA A 169 -14.99 -1.86 -7.21
N ARG A 170 -14.58 -0.60 -6.98
CA ARG A 170 -14.05 -0.14 -5.67
C ARG A 170 -12.93 -1.03 -5.11
N ILE A 171 -12.02 -1.49 -5.97
CA ILE A 171 -10.89 -2.36 -5.59
C ILE A 171 -10.07 -1.82 -4.40
N PRO A 172 -9.78 -0.50 -4.29
CA PRO A 172 -9.07 0.02 -3.13
C PRO A 172 -9.73 -0.32 -1.79
N HIS A 173 -11.07 -0.37 -1.74
CA HIS A 173 -11.79 -0.75 -0.52
C HIS A 173 -11.57 -2.22 -0.16
N CYS A 174 -11.54 -3.12 -1.15
CA CYS A 174 -11.22 -4.54 -0.93
C CYS A 174 -9.81 -4.76 -0.40
N GLU A 175 -8.84 -3.99 -0.87
CA GLU A 175 -7.48 -4.05 -0.34
C GLU A 175 -7.44 -3.70 1.16
N LEU A 176 -8.23 -2.72 1.60
CA LEU A 176 -8.34 -2.38 3.02
C LEU A 176 -8.95 -3.52 3.86
N LEU A 177 -9.99 -4.18 3.33
CA LEU A 177 -10.59 -5.35 3.97
C LEU A 177 -9.58 -6.50 4.06
N ILE A 178 -8.84 -6.77 2.99
CA ILE A 178 -7.79 -7.80 2.93
C ILE A 178 -6.69 -7.51 3.95
N ASP A 179 -6.20 -6.27 4.03
CA ASP A 179 -5.16 -5.90 4.99
C ASP A 179 -5.66 -6.11 6.44
N ARG A 180 -6.93 -5.80 6.72
CA ARG A 180 -7.54 -6.05 8.03
C ARG A 180 -7.65 -7.54 8.35
N ILE A 181 -8.08 -8.35 7.37
CA ILE A 181 -8.18 -9.82 7.52
C ILE A 181 -6.79 -10.41 7.76
N ALA A 182 -5.79 -10.00 6.98
CA ALA A 182 -4.42 -10.52 7.07
C ALA A 182 -3.74 -10.18 8.40
N ALA A 183 -4.08 -9.04 9.01
CA ALA A 183 -3.57 -8.64 10.33
C ALA A 183 -4.33 -9.29 11.51
N GLY A 184 -5.41 -10.02 11.23
CA GLY A 184 -6.28 -10.63 12.23
C GLY A 184 -5.66 -11.84 12.95
N PRO A 185 -6.16 -12.19 14.15
CA PRO A 185 -5.74 -13.40 14.86
C PRO A 185 -6.27 -14.70 14.22
N PHE A 186 -7.25 -14.58 13.31
CA PHE A 186 -7.85 -15.72 12.64
C PHE A 186 -7.01 -16.17 11.45
N ASN A 187 -6.58 -17.41 11.50
CA ASN A 187 -5.86 -18.01 10.40
C ASN A 187 -6.85 -18.53 9.33
N HIS A 188 -7.18 -17.68 8.36
CA HIS A 188 -8.00 -18.06 7.21
C HIS A 188 -7.25 -18.92 6.17
N SER A 189 -6.04 -19.41 6.46
CA SER A 189 -5.22 -20.17 5.49
C SER A 189 -5.96 -21.34 4.84
N ASP A 190 -6.62 -22.17 5.64
CA ASP A 190 -7.32 -23.35 5.13
C ASP A 190 -8.48 -22.95 4.23
N GLU A 191 -9.20 -21.91 4.61
CA GLU A 191 -10.33 -21.39 3.84
C GLU A 191 -9.87 -20.73 2.54
N VAL A 192 -8.82 -19.90 2.57
CA VAL A 192 -8.20 -19.31 1.38
C VAL A 192 -7.75 -20.41 0.42
N CYS A 193 -7.03 -21.42 0.93
CA CYS A 193 -6.56 -22.53 0.09
C CYS A 193 -7.70 -23.39 -0.46
N ARG A 194 -8.77 -23.58 0.33
CA ARG A 194 -9.99 -24.27 -0.13
C ARG A 194 -10.67 -23.50 -1.25
N LEU A 195 -10.89 -22.19 -1.08
CA LEU A 195 -11.49 -21.34 -2.11
C LEU A 195 -10.65 -21.32 -3.39
N LEU A 196 -9.32 -21.21 -3.28
CA LEU A 196 -8.43 -21.28 -4.45
C LEU A 196 -8.44 -22.67 -5.11
N ARG A 197 -8.73 -23.75 -4.39
CA ARG A 197 -8.74 -25.10 -4.99
C ARG A 197 -10.08 -25.44 -5.65
N ASP A 198 -11.17 -25.07 -4.99
CA ASP A 198 -12.49 -25.63 -5.26
C ASP A 198 -13.39 -24.67 -6.07
N THR A 199 -12.98 -23.41 -6.24
CA THR A 199 -13.76 -22.43 -7.01
C THR A 199 -13.53 -22.63 -8.50
N ASP A 200 -14.61 -22.93 -9.23
CA ASP A 200 -14.62 -22.86 -10.69
C ASP A 200 -14.69 -21.38 -11.12
N VAL A 201 -13.67 -20.94 -11.86
CA VAL A 201 -13.49 -19.54 -12.23
C VAL A 201 -14.38 -19.18 -13.42
N ASP A 202 -15.28 -18.25 -13.18
CA ASP A 202 -15.90 -17.41 -14.20
C ASP A 202 -15.15 -16.07 -14.15
N VAL A 203 -14.31 -15.82 -15.15
CA VAL A 203 -13.33 -14.70 -15.14
C VAL A 203 -14.04 -13.34 -14.98
N ASP A 204 -15.22 -13.19 -15.58
CA ASP A 204 -16.02 -11.97 -15.51
C ASP A 204 -17.06 -12.00 -14.38
N GLY A 205 -17.19 -13.14 -13.69
CA GLY A 205 -18.17 -13.37 -12.64
C GLY A 205 -17.64 -13.20 -11.21
N ALA A 206 -18.53 -13.34 -10.23
CA ALA A 206 -18.20 -13.21 -8.81
C ALA A 206 -17.08 -14.16 -8.36
N SER A 207 -17.00 -15.34 -8.97
CA SER A 207 -15.97 -16.34 -8.65
C SER A 207 -14.58 -15.93 -9.15
N GLY A 208 -14.47 -15.26 -10.30
CA GLY A 208 -13.21 -14.69 -10.79
C GLY A 208 -12.67 -13.60 -9.86
N TRP A 209 -13.55 -12.67 -9.45
CA TRP A 209 -13.19 -11.64 -8.46
C TRP A 209 -12.76 -12.23 -7.13
N LEU A 210 -13.51 -13.21 -6.62
CA LEU A 210 -13.16 -13.90 -5.38
C LEU A 210 -11.78 -14.55 -5.47
N VAL A 211 -11.49 -15.28 -6.55
CA VAL A 211 -10.18 -15.93 -6.75
C VAL A 211 -9.06 -14.88 -6.82
N GLY A 212 -9.25 -13.79 -7.55
CA GLY A 212 -8.28 -12.69 -7.61
C GLY A 212 -7.96 -12.11 -6.23
N LEU A 213 -8.98 -11.83 -5.42
CA LEU A 213 -8.81 -11.32 -4.06
C LEU A 213 -8.18 -12.36 -3.11
N MET A 214 -8.49 -13.64 -3.28
CA MET A 214 -7.86 -14.73 -2.51
C MET A 214 -6.37 -14.90 -2.86
N ILE A 215 -5.95 -14.66 -4.11
CA ILE A 215 -4.54 -14.63 -4.48
C ILE A 215 -3.81 -13.49 -3.74
N ILE A 216 -4.40 -12.30 -3.72
CA ILE A 216 -3.83 -11.14 -3.01
C ILE A 216 -3.72 -11.44 -1.51
N LEU A 217 -4.79 -11.95 -0.90
CA LEU A 217 -4.80 -12.30 0.53
C LEU A 217 -3.80 -13.42 0.85
N ALA A 218 -3.69 -14.46 0.03
CA ALA A 218 -2.68 -15.51 0.19
C ALA A 218 -1.25 -14.95 0.15
N GLY A 219 -1.00 -13.95 -0.71
CA GLY A 219 0.24 -13.19 -0.75
C GLY A 219 0.52 -12.42 0.54
N ARG A 220 -0.48 -11.70 1.07
CA ARG A 220 -0.38 -10.97 2.34
C ARG A 220 -0.10 -11.89 3.53
N LEU A 221 -0.75 -13.05 3.57
CA LEU A 221 -0.56 -14.08 4.57
C LEU A 221 0.70 -14.93 4.36
N ARG A 222 1.39 -14.78 3.23
CA ARG A 222 2.59 -15.56 2.82
C ARG A 222 2.34 -17.08 2.84
N LEU A 223 1.22 -17.51 2.29
CA LEU A 223 0.83 -18.93 2.26
C LEU A 223 1.60 -19.69 1.18
N GLU A 224 2.73 -20.31 1.56
CA GLU A 224 3.55 -21.10 0.62
C GLU A 224 2.74 -22.22 -0.06
N GLN A 225 1.82 -22.84 0.68
CA GLN A 225 0.94 -23.89 0.18
C GLN A 225 -0.07 -23.43 -0.89
N ALA A 226 -0.30 -22.11 -1.03
CA ALA A 226 -1.16 -21.55 -2.07
C ALA A 226 -0.43 -21.37 -3.41
N ALA A 227 0.90 -21.30 -3.42
CA ALA A 227 1.71 -21.13 -4.63
C ALA A 227 1.38 -22.13 -5.76
N PRO A 228 1.28 -23.46 -5.52
CA PRO A 228 0.91 -24.40 -6.57
C PRO A 228 -0.53 -24.19 -7.10
N LEU A 229 -1.43 -23.60 -6.30
CA LEU A 229 -2.82 -23.36 -6.69
C LEU A 229 -2.95 -22.18 -7.65
N PHE A 230 -2.02 -21.22 -7.59
CA PHE A 230 -2.03 -20.06 -8.48
C PHE A 230 -1.84 -20.44 -9.95
N TYR A 231 -1.01 -21.44 -10.23
CA TYR A 231 -0.76 -21.89 -11.61
C TYR A 231 -2.04 -22.35 -12.32
N ARG A 232 -2.98 -22.97 -11.59
CA ARG A 232 -4.28 -23.37 -12.16
C ARG A 232 -5.11 -22.17 -12.63
N HIS A 233 -4.93 -21.01 -11.99
CA HIS A 233 -5.69 -19.78 -12.27
C HIS A 233 -4.98 -18.82 -13.22
N PHE A 234 -3.69 -19.03 -13.46
CA PHE A 234 -2.90 -18.25 -14.42
C PHE A 234 -2.76 -18.94 -15.79
N ASP A 235 -3.21 -20.19 -15.92
CA ASP A 235 -3.27 -20.93 -17.19
C ASP A 235 -4.50 -20.53 -18.04
N VAL A 236 -4.97 -19.28 -17.89
CA VAL A 236 -6.01 -18.72 -18.75
C VAL A 236 -5.33 -18.34 -20.06
N ASP A 237 -5.66 -19.08 -21.13
CA ASP A 237 -5.18 -18.80 -22.50
C ASP A 237 -5.36 -17.30 -22.82
N TRP A 238 -4.24 -16.58 -22.94
CA TRP A 238 -4.19 -15.18 -23.40
C TRP A 238 -4.27 -15.11 -24.93
#